data_AF-A0A314UAT1-F1
#
_entry.id   AF-A0A314UAT1-F1
#
_cell.length_a   1.000
_cell.length_b   1.000
_cell.length_c   1.000
_cell.angle_alpha   90.00
_cell.angle_beta   90.00
_cell.angle_gamma   90.00
#
_symmetry.space_group_name_H-M   'P 1'
#
loop_
_entity.id
_entity.type
_entity.pdbx_description
1 polymer ?
#
loop_
_entity_poly.entity_id
_entity_poly.type
_entity_poly.pdbx_seq_one_letter_code
_entity_poly.pdbx_strand_id
1 'polypeptide(L)'
;MDLPYIFGYYAIGYVVTFCALSRSQDRINRTDLATIDLSSPSERLKALVPCYRIAGLLPLLADRCFNNTNCNKLLPHSDFERLDSGNGRNMVEMTPTTVTRFFSNVRKWTAVKEIYDFLDHRIPHAEFIHRSLEKDLGLVFKPRGCKCKPTNCEQLVEALKYVTKALVALHDLSFMHRDISWEKVMRRTERENEWFVCGFEEAVGAPQIYPRRSVRWGSRRRV
;
A
#
# COMPACT_ATOMS: atom_id res chain seq x y z
N MET A 1 14.43 -15.80 -9.21
CA MET A 1 15.79 -15.27 -9.28
C MET A 1 16.25 -15.12 -7.86
N ASP A 2 17.27 -15.86 -7.46
CA ASP A 2 17.88 -15.70 -6.15
C ASP A 2 18.83 -14.51 -6.26
N LEU A 3 18.69 -13.51 -5.38
CA LEU A 3 19.71 -12.46 -5.29
C LEU A 3 21.00 -13.13 -4.79
N PRO A 4 22.09 -13.13 -5.58
CA PRO A 4 23.32 -13.86 -5.21
C PRO A 4 24.01 -13.24 -4.01
N TYR A 5 23.68 -11.98 -3.67
CA TYR A 5 24.21 -11.27 -2.53
C TYR A 5 23.21 -10.26 -1.96
N ILE A 6 23.27 -10.04 -0.65
CA ILE A 6 22.63 -8.94 0.07
C ILE A 6 23.72 -7.93 0.42
N PHE A 7 23.53 -6.67 0.02
CA PHE A 7 24.39 -5.58 0.46
C PHE A 7 24.04 -5.20 1.91
N GLY A 8 25.06 -5.12 2.77
CA GLY A 8 24.87 -4.80 4.18
C GLY A 8 26.06 -4.05 4.77
N TYR A 9 26.01 -3.82 6.08
CA TYR A 9 27.12 -3.25 6.82
C TYR A 9 27.15 -3.81 8.25
N TYR A 10 28.31 -3.71 8.89
CA TYR A 10 28.46 -3.89 10.33
C TYR A 10 29.37 -2.79 10.90
N ALA A 11 29.24 -2.53 12.20
CA ALA A 11 30.02 -1.51 12.88
C ALA A 11 30.69 -2.07 14.13
N ILE A 12 31.94 -1.67 14.37
CA ILE A 12 32.69 -1.94 15.60
C ILE A 12 33.22 -0.60 16.10
N GLY A 13 32.57 -0.06 17.14
CA GLY A 13 32.85 1.30 17.60
C GLY A 13 32.58 2.33 16.50
N TYR A 14 33.61 3.10 16.14
CA TYR A 14 33.52 4.10 15.06
C TYR A 14 33.82 3.53 13.67
N VAL A 15 34.24 2.27 13.57
CA VAL A 15 34.63 1.65 12.31
C VAL A 15 33.43 0.96 11.69
N VAL A 16 32.98 1.44 10.52
CA VAL A 16 31.89 0.85 9.74
C VAL A 16 32.46 0.12 8.55
N THR A 17 32.05 -1.13 8.33
CA THR A 17 32.44 -1.93 7.17
C THR A 17 31.21 -2.32 6.37
N PHE A 18 31.17 -1.89 5.10
CA PHE A 18 30.21 -2.38 4.12
C PHE A 18 30.61 -3.78 3.66
N CYS A 19 29.64 -4.66 3.51
CA CYS A 19 29.87 -6.04 3.12
C CYS A 19 28.80 -6.56 2.15
N ALA A 20 29.16 -7.59 1.40
CA ALA A 20 28.23 -8.42 0.63
C ALA A 20 28.04 -9.75 1.36
N LEU A 21 26.79 -10.12 1.62
CA LEU A 21 26.42 -11.39 2.22
C LEU A 21 25.92 -12.30 1.11
N SER A 22 26.56 -13.44 0.88
CA SER A 22 26.14 -14.45 -0.10
C SER A 22 25.82 -15.77 0.59
N ARG A 23 24.89 -16.55 0.05
CA ARG A 23 24.57 -17.88 0.56
C ARG A 23 25.28 -18.93 -0.30
N SER A 24 26.15 -19.72 0.30
CA SER A 24 26.74 -20.92 -0.33
C SER A 24 26.29 -22.15 0.45
N GLN A 25 25.51 -23.01 -0.22
CA GLN A 25 24.84 -24.16 0.38
C GLN A 25 23.98 -23.75 1.59
N ASP A 26 24.52 -23.82 2.80
CA ASP A 26 23.85 -23.51 4.06
C ASP A 26 24.65 -22.57 4.98
N ARG A 27 25.69 -21.91 4.43
CA ARG A 27 26.48 -20.90 5.15
C ARG A 27 26.30 -19.54 4.50
N ILE A 28 26.24 -18.52 5.35
CA ILE A 28 26.28 -17.11 4.94
C ILE A 28 27.76 -16.71 4.88
N ASN A 29 28.24 -16.43 3.68
CA ASN A 29 29.57 -15.90 3.43
C ASN A 29 29.52 -14.37 3.42
N ARG A 30 30.31 -13.73 4.30
CA ARG A 30 30.49 -12.28 4.33
C ARG A 30 31.77 -11.91 3.59
N THR A 31 31.64 -11.03 2.60
CA THR A 31 32.76 -10.42 1.88
C THR A 31 32.80 -8.94 2.23
N ASP A 32 33.87 -8.49 2.90
CA ASP A 32 34.04 -7.09 3.25
C ASP A 32 34.42 -6.29 2.00
N LEU A 33 33.72 -5.19 1.76
CA LEU A 33 33.83 -4.38 0.53
C LEU A 33 34.63 -3.11 0.78
N ALA A 34 34.30 -2.38 1.84
CA ALA A 34 34.94 -1.12 2.19
C ALA A 34 34.78 -0.84 3.68
N THR A 35 35.85 -0.37 4.32
CA THR A 35 35.87 0.01 5.72
C THR A 35 36.13 1.50 5.85
N ILE A 36 35.38 2.17 6.72
CA ILE A 36 35.45 3.59 6.98
C ILE A 36 35.54 3.81 8.49
N ASP A 37 36.48 4.65 8.93
CA ASP A 37 36.57 5.08 10.31
C ASP A 37 35.83 6.41 10.51
N LEU A 38 34.77 6.40 11.32
CA LEU A 38 33.95 7.56 11.64
C LEU A 38 34.43 8.28 12.92
N SER A 39 35.65 8.02 13.40
CA SER A 39 36.20 8.63 14.61
C SER A 39 36.32 10.15 14.50
N SER A 40 36.71 10.67 13.33
CA SER A 40 36.88 12.11 13.09
C SER A 40 35.72 12.75 12.31
N PRO A 41 35.39 14.03 12.56
CA PRO A 41 34.39 14.75 11.77
C PRO A 41 34.71 14.82 10.27
N SER A 42 35.99 14.91 9.90
CA SER A 42 36.43 14.94 8.50
C SER A 42 36.11 13.63 7.78
N GLU A 43 36.40 12.49 8.42
CA GLU A 43 36.11 11.18 7.84
C GLU A 43 34.60 10.90 7.77
N ARG A 44 33.81 11.39 8.74
CA ARG A 44 32.34 11.35 8.65
C ARG A 44 31.82 12.09 7.41
N LEU A 45 32.34 13.27 7.13
CA LEU A 45 31.97 14.05 5.95
C LEU A 45 32.37 13.33 4.66
N LYS A 46 33.57 12.74 4.60
CA LYS A 46 34.01 11.94 3.45
C LYS A 46 33.11 10.71 3.25
N ALA A 47 32.67 10.06 4.33
CA ALA A 47 31.78 8.90 4.30
C ALA A 47 30.40 9.21 3.73
N LEU A 48 29.92 10.46 3.80
CA LEU A 48 28.64 10.85 3.21
C LEU A 48 28.65 10.71 1.68
N VAL A 49 29.78 10.91 1.02
CA VAL A 49 29.89 10.84 -0.45
C VAL A 49 29.56 9.43 -0.98
N PRO A 50 30.21 8.33 -0.52
CA PRO A 50 29.84 6.99 -0.96
C PRO A 50 28.41 6.61 -0.51
N CYS A 51 27.98 6.99 0.70
CA CYS A 51 26.61 6.75 1.16
C CYS A 51 25.58 7.41 0.24
N TYR A 52 25.80 8.66 -0.18
CA TYR A 52 24.91 9.37 -1.09
C TYR A 52 24.88 8.72 -2.47
N ARG A 53 26.03 8.29 -3.00
CA ARG A 53 26.09 7.56 -4.28
C ARG A 53 25.39 6.22 -4.22
N ILE A 54 25.57 5.46 -3.13
CA ILE A 54 24.87 4.21 -2.88
C ILE A 54 23.36 4.46 -2.76
N ALA A 55 22.94 5.49 -2.01
CA ALA A 55 21.54 5.86 -1.85
C ALA A 55 20.87 6.28 -3.17
N GLY A 56 21.63 6.83 -4.14
CA GLY A 56 21.11 7.08 -5.49
C GLY A 56 21.02 5.82 -6.36
N LEU A 57 21.92 4.86 -6.18
CA LEU A 57 21.96 3.62 -6.97
C LEU A 57 20.96 2.57 -6.50
N LEU A 58 20.80 2.39 -5.19
CA LEU A 58 19.95 1.34 -4.62
C LEU A 58 18.49 1.43 -5.09
N PRO A 59 17.83 2.60 -5.15
CA PRO A 59 16.47 2.71 -5.69
C PRO A 59 16.38 2.29 -7.16
N LEU A 60 17.36 2.66 -8.00
CA LEU A 60 17.39 2.28 -9.41
C LEU A 60 17.56 0.77 -9.60
N LEU A 61 18.38 0.14 -8.75
CA LEU A 61 18.54 -1.31 -8.71
C LEU A 61 17.27 -2.00 -8.21
N ALA A 62 16.64 -1.44 -7.17
CA ALA A 62 15.37 -1.92 -6.67
C ALA A 62 14.32 -1.90 -7.79
N ASP A 63 14.12 -0.77 -8.48
CA ASP A 63 13.17 -0.61 -9.58
C ASP A 63 13.40 -1.63 -10.71
N ARG A 64 14.66 -1.91 -11.05
CA ARG A 64 15.02 -2.95 -12.03
C ARG A 64 14.61 -4.35 -11.55
N CYS A 65 14.82 -4.66 -10.27
CA CYS A 65 14.36 -5.91 -9.69
C CYS A 65 12.83 -6.03 -9.72
N PHE A 66 12.10 -4.96 -9.36
CA PHE A 66 10.63 -4.90 -9.42
C PHE A 66 10.08 -5.18 -10.82
N ASN A 67 10.62 -4.50 -11.83
CA ASN A 67 10.14 -4.62 -13.21
C ASN A 67 10.41 -6.00 -13.84
N ASN A 68 11.38 -6.75 -13.32
CA ASN A 68 11.77 -8.05 -13.84
C ASN A 68 11.06 -9.22 -13.14
N THR A 69 10.48 -8.99 -11.96
CA THR A 69 9.66 -9.99 -11.28
C THR A 69 8.26 -10.05 -11.86
N ASN A 70 7.97 -11.12 -12.63
CA ASN A 70 6.62 -11.65 -12.71
C ASN A 70 6.11 -11.82 -11.27
N CYS A 71 4.92 -11.28 -10.97
CA CYS A 71 4.28 -11.18 -9.66
C CYS A 71 4.26 -12.46 -8.76
N ASN A 72 4.80 -13.59 -9.19
CA ASN A 72 4.52 -14.91 -8.66
C ASN A 72 5.45 -15.34 -7.51
N LYS A 73 6.47 -14.56 -7.15
CA LYS A 73 7.35 -14.87 -6.02
C LYS A 73 7.57 -13.60 -5.21
N LEU A 74 7.12 -13.63 -3.95
CA LEU A 74 7.34 -12.65 -2.88
C LEU A 74 7.58 -11.23 -3.41
N LEU A 75 6.50 -10.47 -3.61
CA LEU A 75 6.58 -9.10 -4.13
C LEU A 75 7.60 -8.35 -3.26
N PRO A 76 8.77 -7.93 -3.79
CA PRO A 76 9.49 -6.86 -3.12
C PRO A 76 8.47 -5.73 -3.09
N HIS A 77 8.32 -5.10 -1.94
CA HIS A 77 7.55 -3.89 -1.74
C HIS A 77 8.32 -3.18 -0.66
N SER A 78 8.64 -1.91 -0.89
CA SER A 78 9.44 -1.17 0.08
C SER A 78 8.68 -1.15 1.41
N ASP A 79 9.33 -1.48 2.52
CA ASP A 79 8.70 -1.39 3.84
C ASP A 79 8.11 0.00 4.08
N PHE A 80 8.74 1.02 3.50
CA PHE A 80 8.29 2.40 3.53
C PHE A 80 8.28 3.01 2.14
N GLU A 81 7.14 3.55 1.72
CA GLU A 81 6.97 4.20 0.42
C GLU A 81 6.11 5.45 0.58
N ARG A 82 6.47 6.53 -0.12
CA ARG A 82 5.68 7.75 -0.17
C ARG A 82 5.48 8.15 -1.62
N LEU A 83 4.22 8.18 -2.03
CA LEU A 83 3.79 8.53 -3.37
C LEU A 83 3.08 9.89 -3.34
N ASP A 84 3.56 10.82 -4.16
CA ASP A 84 2.86 12.07 -4.46
C ASP A 84 2.30 11.99 -5.87
N SER A 85 1.01 12.24 -6.04
CA SER A 85 0.33 12.23 -7.34
C SER A 85 0.61 13.49 -8.18
N GLY A 86 1.75 14.15 -7.97
CA GLY A 86 2.24 15.29 -8.76
C GLY A 86 1.59 16.65 -8.45
N ASN A 87 0.51 16.68 -7.67
CA ASN A 87 -0.22 17.90 -7.32
C ASN A 87 -0.11 18.29 -5.83
N GLY A 88 0.69 17.56 -5.02
CA GLY A 88 0.88 17.81 -3.58
C GLY A 88 -0.38 17.66 -2.72
N ARG A 89 -1.52 17.32 -3.34
CA ARG A 89 -2.86 17.36 -2.74
C ARG A 89 -3.39 15.98 -2.33
N ASN A 90 -2.85 14.91 -2.93
CA ASN A 90 -3.20 13.53 -2.61
C ASN A 90 -1.90 12.75 -2.47
N MET A 91 -1.54 12.49 -1.21
CA MET A 91 -0.32 11.79 -0.85
C MET A 91 -0.67 10.45 -0.23
N VAL A 92 0.12 9.43 -0.56
CA VAL A 92 -0.03 8.10 -0.01
C VAL A 92 1.29 7.70 0.65
N GLU A 93 1.22 7.36 1.93
CA GLU A 93 2.35 6.77 2.66
C GLU A 93 2.04 5.30 2.97
N MET A 94 3.03 4.45 2.86
CA MET A 94 2.90 3.03 3.17
C MET A 94 3.95 2.65 4.22
N THR A 95 3.52 1.85 5.20
CA THR A 95 4.39 1.14 6.15
C THR A 95 4.28 -0.36 5.87
N PRO A 96 5.01 -1.27 6.55
CA PRO A 96 4.91 -2.71 6.25
C PRO A 96 3.48 -3.27 6.31
N THR A 97 2.59 -2.68 7.12
CA THR A 97 1.23 -3.22 7.35
C THR A 97 0.09 -2.26 7.02
N THR A 98 0.37 -0.98 6.78
CA THR A 98 -0.68 0.04 6.59
C THR A 98 -0.44 0.92 5.37
N VAL A 99 -1.53 1.51 4.88
CA VAL A 99 -1.51 2.57 3.87
C VAL A 99 -2.20 3.79 4.44
N THR A 100 -1.53 4.93 4.52
CA THR A 100 -2.10 6.21 4.92
C THR A 100 -2.37 7.04 3.67
N ARG A 101 -3.62 7.46 3.47
CA ARG A 101 -3.99 8.41 2.40
C ARG A 101 -4.29 9.76 3.02
N PHE A 102 -3.64 10.80 2.51
CA PHE A 102 -3.84 12.19 2.91
C PHE A 102 -4.71 12.90 1.88
N PHE A 103 -5.64 13.70 2.38
CA PHE A 103 -6.66 14.36 1.56
C PHE A 103 -6.46 15.88 1.56
N SER A 104 -6.61 16.49 0.40
CA SER A 104 -6.43 17.95 0.23
C SER A 104 -7.38 18.83 1.03
N ASN A 105 -8.52 18.32 1.49
CA ASN A 105 -9.52 19.11 2.20
C ASN A 105 -10.42 18.25 3.11
N VAL A 106 -10.94 18.90 4.15
CA VAL A 106 -11.83 18.30 5.16
C VAL A 106 -13.07 17.69 4.52
N ARG A 107 -13.69 18.34 3.52
CA ARG A 107 -14.92 17.84 2.89
C ARG A 107 -14.72 16.47 2.25
N LYS A 108 -13.65 16.28 1.48
CA LYS A 108 -13.34 14.98 0.87
C LYS A 108 -12.97 13.96 1.95
N TRP A 109 -12.15 14.35 2.92
CA TRP A 109 -11.78 13.47 4.04
C TRP A 109 -13.01 12.96 4.81
N THR A 110 -13.94 13.85 5.17
CA THR A 110 -15.17 13.50 5.90
C THR A 110 -16.06 12.59 5.06
N ALA A 111 -16.28 12.92 3.78
CA ALA A 111 -17.12 12.10 2.90
C ALA A 111 -16.56 10.67 2.74
N VAL A 112 -15.24 10.53 2.55
CA VAL A 112 -14.60 9.21 2.48
C VAL A 112 -14.69 8.49 3.82
N LYS A 113 -14.42 9.18 4.94
CA LYS A 113 -14.52 8.59 6.27
C LYS A 113 -15.93 8.06 6.55
N GLU A 114 -16.97 8.81 6.22
CA GLU A 114 -18.37 8.39 6.40
C GLU A 114 -18.69 7.11 5.63
N ILE A 115 -18.18 6.97 4.39
CA ILE A 115 -18.36 5.75 3.59
C ILE A 115 -17.70 4.55 4.30
N TYR A 116 -16.47 4.70 4.80
CA TYR A 116 -15.73 3.61 5.44
C TYR A 116 -16.11 3.33 6.90
N ASP A 117 -16.73 4.29 7.60
CA ASP A 117 -17.37 4.09 8.90
C ASP A 117 -18.75 3.41 8.74
N PHE A 118 -19.51 3.79 7.69
CA PHE A 118 -20.43 2.83 7.08
C PHE A 118 -19.58 1.66 6.52
N LEU A 119 -20.01 0.57 5.89
CA LEU A 119 -19.09 -0.52 5.44
C LEU A 119 -18.17 -1.21 6.49
N ASP A 120 -17.81 -0.63 7.64
CA ASP A 120 -16.78 -1.04 8.60
C ASP A 120 -16.77 -2.55 8.83
N HIS A 121 -15.76 -3.23 8.31
CA HIS A 121 -15.61 -4.69 8.30
C HIS A 121 -16.78 -5.52 7.71
N ARG A 122 -17.86 -4.90 7.24
CA ARG A 122 -19.02 -5.55 6.62
C ARG A 122 -18.72 -6.06 5.22
N ILE A 123 -17.71 -5.51 4.55
CA ILE A 123 -17.28 -5.97 3.24
C ILE A 123 -16.14 -6.99 3.39
N PRO A 124 -16.34 -8.27 3.03
CA PRO A 124 -15.27 -9.25 3.04
C PRO A 124 -14.26 -8.94 1.95
N HIS A 125 -13.00 -9.32 2.17
CA HIS A 125 -11.94 -9.11 1.18
C HIS A 125 -11.84 -7.65 0.71
N ALA A 126 -11.96 -6.72 1.65
CA ALA A 126 -11.78 -5.30 1.42
C ALA A 126 -10.78 -4.69 2.40
N GLU A 127 -10.29 -3.51 2.07
CA GLU A 127 -9.64 -2.66 3.05
C GLU A 127 -10.66 -1.98 3.98
N PHE A 128 -10.20 -1.56 5.15
CA PHE A 128 -10.98 -0.82 6.13
C PHE A 128 -10.11 0.26 6.79
N ILE A 129 -10.74 1.26 7.42
CA ILE A 129 -10.02 2.27 8.20
C ILE A 129 -9.57 1.65 9.52
N HIS A 130 -8.26 1.55 9.70
CA HIS A 130 -7.65 1.14 10.96
C HIS A 130 -7.53 2.31 11.96
N ARG A 131 -7.29 3.53 11.45
CA ARG A 131 -7.14 4.76 12.24
C ARG A 131 -7.40 6.00 11.41
N SER A 132 -7.93 7.06 12.00
CA SER A 132 -7.99 8.41 11.43
C SER A 132 -6.93 9.35 12.03
N LEU A 133 -6.39 10.25 11.21
CA LEU A 133 -5.46 11.32 11.59
C LEU A 133 -6.12 12.66 11.26
N GLU A 134 -7.00 13.13 12.13
CA GLU A 134 -7.89 14.27 11.82
C GLU A 134 -7.13 15.58 11.57
N LYS A 135 -6.06 15.83 12.35
CA LYS A 135 -5.24 17.05 12.22
C LYS A 135 -4.56 17.17 10.85
N ASP A 136 -4.14 16.03 10.30
CA ASP A 136 -3.39 15.95 9.05
C ASP A 136 -4.27 15.57 7.86
N LEU A 137 -5.58 15.44 8.07
CA LEU A 137 -6.54 14.93 7.07
C LEU A 137 -6.09 13.59 6.48
N GLY A 138 -5.59 12.70 7.34
CA GLY A 138 -5.13 11.37 6.97
C GLY A 138 -6.13 10.28 7.36
N LEU A 139 -6.24 9.24 6.54
CA LEU A 139 -6.91 7.99 6.88
C LEU A 139 -5.94 6.82 6.69
N VAL A 140 -5.81 5.98 7.72
CA VAL A 140 -4.90 4.83 7.76
C VAL A 140 -5.72 3.57 7.51
N PHE A 141 -5.36 2.81 6.48
CA PHE A 141 -6.07 1.63 6.00
C PHE A 141 -5.29 0.34 6.27
N LYS A 142 -6.04 -0.74 6.46
CA LYS A 142 -5.54 -2.13 6.49
C LYS A 142 -6.44 -3.04 5.64
N PRO A 143 -5.89 -4.14 5.10
CA PRO A 143 -4.47 -4.50 5.07
C PRO A 143 -3.68 -3.64 4.05
N ARG A 144 -2.36 -3.56 4.19
CA ARG A 144 -1.50 -3.14 3.07
C ARG A 144 -1.50 -4.24 2.01
N GLY A 145 -1.73 -3.85 0.77
CA GLY A 145 -1.65 -4.74 -0.38
C GLY A 145 -0.59 -4.29 -1.37
N CYS A 146 -0.20 -5.22 -2.22
CA CYS A 146 0.70 -4.94 -3.32
C CYS A 146 -0.08 -4.83 -4.62
N LYS A 147 0.26 -3.81 -5.41
CA LYS A 147 -0.24 -3.65 -6.77
C LYS A 147 0.32 -4.78 -7.64
N CYS A 148 -0.56 -5.62 -8.15
CA CYS A 148 -0.20 -6.69 -9.07
C CYS A 148 -1.40 -7.03 -9.95
N LYS A 149 -1.15 -7.30 -11.24
CA LYS A 149 -2.17 -7.86 -12.14
C LYS A 149 -2.03 -9.39 -12.17
N PRO A 150 -3.13 -10.14 -12.26
CA PRO A 150 -3.08 -11.58 -12.49
C PRO A 150 -2.24 -11.91 -13.75
N THR A 151 -1.34 -12.88 -13.64
CA THR A 151 -0.40 -13.24 -14.72
C THR A 151 -0.81 -14.49 -15.49
N ASN A 152 -1.77 -15.26 -14.99
CA ASN A 152 -2.31 -16.46 -15.61
C ASN A 152 -3.81 -16.62 -15.31
N CYS A 153 -4.46 -17.59 -15.96
CA CYS A 153 -5.90 -17.83 -15.82
C CYS A 153 -6.31 -18.22 -14.39
N GLU A 154 -5.50 -19.01 -13.68
CA GLU A 154 -5.82 -19.43 -12.31
C GLU A 154 -5.85 -18.23 -11.36
N GLN A 155 -4.82 -17.37 -11.40
CA GLN A 155 -4.77 -16.14 -10.63
C GLN A 155 -5.90 -15.18 -10.98
N LEU A 156 -6.29 -15.12 -12.26
CA LEU A 156 -7.39 -14.27 -12.71
C LEU A 156 -8.72 -14.75 -12.11
N VAL A 157 -9.01 -16.04 -12.20
CA VAL A 157 -10.23 -16.64 -11.64
C VAL A 157 -10.27 -16.47 -10.12
N GLU A 158 -9.12 -16.65 -9.44
CA GLU A 158 -9.02 -16.44 -8.00
C GLU A 158 -9.26 -14.97 -7.61
N ALA A 159 -8.62 -14.02 -8.28
CA ALA A 159 -8.84 -12.59 -8.04
C ALA A 159 -10.31 -12.21 -8.26
N LEU A 160 -10.92 -12.66 -9.35
CA LEU A 160 -12.33 -12.40 -9.65
C LEU A 160 -13.25 -12.98 -8.58
N LYS A 161 -12.98 -14.18 -8.05
CA LYS A 161 -13.74 -14.78 -6.94
C LYS A 161 -13.75 -13.87 -5.71
N TYR A 162 -12.59 -13.32 -5.31
CA TYR A 162 -12.51 -12.42 -4.16
C TYR A 162 -13.22 -11.08 -4.43
N VAL A 163 -13.02 -10.50 -5.61
CA VAL A 163 -13.68 -9.25 -6.04
C VAL A 163 -15.20 -9.41 -6.04
N THR A 164 -15.73 -10.48 -6.64
CA THR A 164 -17.17 -10.70 -6.70
C THR A 164 -17.78 -10.88 -5.31
N LYS A 165 -17.11 -11.58 -4.38
CA LYS A 165 -17.59 -11.67 -2.99
C LYS A 165 -17.68 -10.31 -2.30
N ALA A 166 -16.66 -9.46 -2.47
CA ALA A 166 -16.67 -8.11 -1.91
C ALA A 166 -17.80 -7.25 -2.51
N LEU A 167 -17.97 -7.30 -3.83
CA LEU A 167 -19.00 -6.51 -4.53
C LEU A 167 -20.43 -6.97 -4.19
N VAL A 168 -20.68 -8.28 -4.08
CA VAL A 168 -21.99 -8.78 -3.65
C VAL A 168 -22.36 -8.23 -2.27
N ALA A 169 -21.45 -8.34 -1.30
CA ALA A 169 -21.67 -7.79 0.05
C ALA A 169 -21.87 -6.26 0.03
N LEU A 170 -21.15 -5.55 -0.84
CA LEU A 170 -21.33 -4.10 -1.02
C LEU A 170 -22.73 -3.77 -1.56
N HIS A 171 -23.21 -4.56 -2.52
CA HIS A 171 -24.52 -4.39 -3.11
C HIS A 171 -25.65 -4.75 -2.15
N ASP A 172 -25.45 -5.75 -1.27
CA ASP A 172 -26.40 -6.08 -0.21
C ASP A 172 -26.58 -4.92 0.79
N LEU A 173 -25.54 -4.11 0.98
CA LEU A 173 -25.60 -2.85 1.73
C LEU A 173 -26.17 -1.67 0.91
N SER A 174 -26.65 -1.91 -0.30
CA SER A 174 -27.11 -0.89 -1.24
C SER A 174 -26.04 0.17 -1.55
N PHE A 175 -24.79 -0.24 -1.74
CA PHE A 175 -23.70 0.62 -2.24
C PHE A 175 -23.18 0.12 -3.59
N MET A 176 -22.57 1.02 -4.38
CA MET A 176 -21.86 0.73 -5.62
C MET A 176 -20.44 1.30 -5.52
N HIS A 177 -19.40 0.54 -5.90
CA HIS A 177 -18.00 0.99 -5.80
C HIS A 177 -17.64 2.11 -6.80
N ARG A 178 -18.23 2.09 -8.01
CA ARG A 178 -18.08 3.05 -9.13
C ARG A 178 -16.69 3.24 -9.76
N ASP A 179 -15.62 2.97 -9.04
CA ASP A 179 -14.23 3.08 -9.54
C ASP A 179 -13.48 1.73 -9.48
N ILE A 180 -14.14 0.62 -9.84
CA ILE A 180 -13.48 -0.69 -9.80
C ILE A 180 -12.56 -0.86 -11.01
N SER A 181 -11.29 -1.15 -10.74
CA SER A 181 -10.27 -1.42 -11.76
C SER A 181 -9.18 -2.32 -11.19
N TRP A 182 -8.28 -2.83 -12.04
CA TRP A 182 -7.13 -3.63 -11.56
C TRP A 182 -6.19 -2.86 -10.64
N GLU A 183 -6.23 -1.52 -10.66
CA GLU A 183 -5.46 -0.71 -9.71
C GLU A 183 -6.07 -0.69 -8.30
N LYS A 184 -7.34 -1.10 -8.18
CA LYS A 184 -8.09 -1.22 -6.92
C LYS A 184 -8.18 -2.65 -6.40
N VAL A 185 -7.61 -3.61 -7.12
CA VAL A 185 -7.57 -5.01 -6.72
C VAL A 185 -6.14 -5.34 -6.29
N MET A 186 -5.97 -5.56 -5.00
CA MET A 186 -4.66 -5.71 -4.36
C MET A 186 -4.45 -7.13 -3.89
N ARG A 187 -3.19 -7.58 -3.89
CA ARG A 187 -2.82 -8.87 -3.30
C ARG A 187 -2.30 -8.68 -1.87
N ARG A 188 -2.74 -9.53 -0.94
CA ARG A 188 -2.21 -9.57 0.43
C ARG A 188 -0.80 -10.17 0.45
N THR A 189 -0.03 -9.74 1.44
CA THR A 189 1.36 -10.18 1.65
C THR A 189 1.47 -11.16 2.82
N GLU A 190 0.61 -11.00 3.84
CA GLU A 190 0.62 -11.82 5.06
C GLU A 190 -0.02 -13.21 4.89
N ARG A 191 -0.97 -13.35 3.97
CA ARG A 191 -1.65 -14.61 3.66
C ARG A 191 -1.41 -14.95 2.20
N GLU A 192 -0.87 -16.13 1.94
CA GLU A 192 -0.60 -16.57 0.56
C GLU A 192 -1.87 -16.45 -0.29
N ASN A 193 -1.75 -15.68 -1.38
CA ASN A 193 -2.68 -15.59 -2.50
C ASN A 193 -4.09 -15.01 -2.23
N GLU A 194 -4.35 -14.36 -1.08
CA GLU A 194 -5.61 -13.64 -0.91
C GLU A 194 -5.61 -12.30 -1.66
N TRP A 195 -6.67 -12.05 -2.45
CA TRP A 195 -6.94 -10.76 -3.10
C TRP A 195 -7.99 -9.97 -2.33
N PHE A 196 -7.94 -8.64 -2.43
CA PHE A 196 -8.91 -7.75 -1.81
C PHE A 196 -9.16 -6.48 -2.62
N VAL A 197 -10.31 -5.84 -2.39
CA VAL A 197 -10.74 -4.60 -3.03
C VAL A 197 -10.41 -3.40 -2.14
N CYS A 198 -9.94 -2.31 -2.75
CA CYS A 198 -9.62 -1.06 -2.08
C CYS A 198 -10.21 0.13 -2.85
N GLY A 199 -10.19 1.33 -2.25
CA GLY A 199 -10.54 2.55 -2.97
C GLY A 199 -12.04 2.83 -3.08
N PHE A 200 -12.80 2.61 -2.01
CA PHE A 200 -14.23 2.95 -1.91
C PHE A 200 -14.52 4.47 -1.85
N GLU A 201 -13.56 5.33 -2.20
CA GLU A 201 -13.71 6.81 -2.09
C GLU A 201 -14.88 7.35 -2.94
N GLU A 202 -15.13 6.72 -4.08
CA GLU A 202 -16.20 7.08 -5.02
C GLU A 202 -17.46 6.21 -4.82
N ALA A 203 -17.51 5.42 -3.75
CA ALA A 203 -18.65 4.55 -3.49
C ALA A 203 -19.87 5.37 -3.07
N VAL A 204 -21.03 4.98 -3.57
CA VAL A 204 -22.30 5.69 -3.31
C VAL A 204 -23.44 4.71 -3.15
N GLY A 205 -24.55 5.19 -2.59
CA GLY A 205 -25.80 4.43 -2.55
C GLY A 205 -26.18 3.92 -3.95
N ALA A 206 -26.51 2.63 -4.04
CA ALA A 206 -26.91 1.98 -5.26
C ALA A 206 -28.20 2.64 -5.80
N PRO A 207 -28.35 2.77 -7.14
CA PRO A 207 -29.57 3.28 -7.73
C PRO A 207 -30.77 2.46 -7.24
N GLN A 208 -31.79 3.13 -6.70
CA GLN A 208 -33.01 2.43 -6.31
C GLN A 208 -33.75 1.99 -7.58
N ILE A 209 -33.86 0.68 -7.78
CA ILE A 209 -34.64 0.09 -8.90
C ILE A 209 -36.13 0.49 -8.77
N TYR A 210 -36.60 0.77 -7.55
CA TYR A 210 -37.91 1.35 -7.27
C TYR A 210 -37.77 2.54 -6.33
N PRO A 211 -37.81 3.80 -6.82
CA PRO A 211 -37.86 4.96 -5.95
C PRO A 211 -39.16 4.88 -5.14
N ARG A 212 -39.08 4.76 -3.81
CA ARG A 212 -40.28 4.93 -2.98
C ARG A 212 -40.80 6.35 -3.20
N ARG A 213 -42.00 6.48 -3.79
CA ARG A 213 -42.73 7.76 -3.86
C ARG A 213 -42.67 8.40 -2.47
N SER A 214 -42.01 9.54 -2.37
CA SER A 214 -42.02 10.36 -1.16
C SER A 214 -43.48 10.62 -0.79
N VAL A 215 -43.95 10.01 0.30
CA VAL A 215 -45.24 10.37 0.88
C VAL A 215 -45.07 11.79 1.41
N ARG A 216 -45.55 12.78 0.66
CA ARG A 216 -45.74 14.14 1.15
C ARG A 216 -46.70 14.07 2.32
N TRP A 217 -46.18 14.09 3.54
CA TRP A 217 -47.02 14.29 4.71
C TRP A 217 -47.59 15.71 4.60
N GLY A 218 -48.90 15.78 4.37
CA GLY A 218 -49.61 17.04 4.19
C GLY A 218 -49.44 17.95 5.39
N SER A 219 -49.07 19.20 5.12
CA SER A 219 -49.26 20.31 6.06
C SER A 219 -50.75 20.47 6.33
N ARG A 220 -51.23 19.93 7.46
CA ARG A 220 -52.51 20.35 8.03
C ARG A 220 -52.36 21.79 8.51
N ARG A 221 -52.99 22.71 7.77
CA ARG A 221 -53.34 24.05 8.25
C ARG A 221 -54.22 23.89 9.50
N ARG A 222 -53.89 24.61 10.57
CA ARG A 222 -54.90 24.98 11.58
C ARG A 222 -55.24 26.45 11.37
N VAL A 223 -56.55 26.68 11.36
CA VAL A 223 -57.24 27.96 11.52
C VAL A 223 -56.98 28.49 12.91
#